data_AF-A0A661AEJ4-F1
#
_entry.id   AF-A0A661AEJ4-F1
#
_cell.length_a   1.000
_cell.length_b   1.000
_cell.length_c   1.000
_cell.angle_alpha   90.00
_cell.angle_beta   90.00
_cell.angle_gamma   90.00
#
_symmetry.space_group_name_H-M   'P 1'
#
loop_
_entity.id
_entity.type
_entity.pdbx_description
1 polymer ?
#
loop_
_entity_poly.entity_id
_entity_poly.type
_entity_poly.pdbx_seq_one_letter_code
_entity_poly.pdbx_strand_id
1 'polypeptide(L)'
;MIGILILLLGPFKGIPFVSKDYYEGVGTAECIGMTEEECIEKAKREALKNLVENIECQIVVSTKRILGDSAGKVEDRLKEFVEISARAYIPTREVQYSLPEIHEDKGVVLVRARLSKKVYQEYVERKIKENVARICEFYNSAIQHMFEEDYISAIRDLLKAKAWLFFKLHELPVEVDVNRDGRKEEIGGRIESELDHLLTHIILKASKVTYGVSGMLHGNLKVSVTLDGKPLKYFPLTVEFEKGRGTLLTPKVATGIDGKAEIIVKNIDPSSDEVILKITPDLQALINLEKFKKEGIREVERFEKELREKLRIWRIVIERRKTLALAVYMKANGKIYFPENVYDDVSEIVREKGYDVVKKNIHENPGQDLLSSLASQGIEYLLLVEIKVSLEYDDYWDVYTAKAWGKVVLYST
;
A
#
# COMPACT_ATOMS: atom_id res chain seq x y z
N MET A 1 -60.74 -13.97 -53.72
CA MET A 1 -60.62 -13.14 -52.51
C MET A 1 -60.30 -14.09 -51.36
N ILE A 2 -59.02 -14.22 -50.96
CA ILE A 2 -58.29 -13.32 -50.04
C ILE A 2 -59.05 -13.22 -48.70
N GLY A 3 -58.52 -13.57 -47.53
CA GLY A 3 -57.12 -13.82 -47.18
C GLY A 3 -56.91 -14.30 -45.73
N ILE A 4 -55.62 -14.46 -45.44
CA ILE A 4 -54.91 -15.06 -44.29
C ILE A 4 -54.76 -14.09 -43.09
N LEU A 5 -54.66 -14.62 -41.85
CA LEU A 5 -53.70 -14.24 -40.78
C LEU A 5 -53.87 -15.25 -39.60
N ILE A 6 -53.01 -16.23 -39.28
CA ILE A 6 -51.60 -16.30 -38.81
C ILE A 6 -51.33 -15.68 -37.41
N LEU A 7 -51.05 -16.59 -36.46
CA LEU A 7 -50.11 -16.61 -35.31
C LEU A 7 -49.93 -15.37 -34.41
N LEU A 8 -49.99 -15.61 -33.08
CA LEU A 8 -49.01 -15.11 -32.10
C LEU A 8 -49.11 -15.94 -30.79
N LEU A 9 -48.47 -17.11 -30.80
CA LEU A 9 -48.00 -17.78 -29.57
C LEU A 9 -46.76 -17.01 -29.10
N GLY A 10 -46.93 -16.17 -28.07
CA GLY A 10 -45.82 -15.49 -27.42
C GLY A 10 -44.97 -16.43 -26.56
N PRO A 11 -43.73 -16.02 -26.19
CA PRO A 11 -42.83 -16.83 -25.39
C PRO A 11 -43.44 -17.03 -24.00
N PHE A 12 -43.39 -18.25 -23.48
CA PHE A 12 -43.71 -18.56 -22.09
C PHE A 12 -42.80 -17.73 -21.17
N LYS A 13 -43.24 -16.53 -20.79
CA LYS A 13 -42.74 -15.86 -19.59
C LYS A 13 -43.18 -16.72 -18.41
N GLY A 14 -42.19 -17.38 -17.79
CA GLY A 14 -42.36 -18.31 -16.68
C GLY A 14 -43.25 -17.72 -15.60
N ILE A 15 -44.42 -18.33 -15.42
CA ILE A 15 -45.14 -18.26 -14.15
C ILE A 15 -44.27 -19.08 -13.18
N PRO A 16 -43.74 -18.50 -12.09
CA PRO A 16 -42.96 -19.27 -11.13
C PRO A 16 -43.90 -20.29 -10.50
N PHE A 17 -43.71 -21.57 -10.84
CA PHE A 17 -44.36 -22.65 -10.14
C PHE A 17 -43.64 -22.78 -8.80
N VAL A 18 -44.13 -22.08 -7.78
CA VAL A 18 -43.53 -22.10 -6.44
C VAL A 18 -43.90 -23.42 -5.77
N SER A 19 -43.07 -24.44 -6.01
CA SER A 19 -43.07 -25.65 -5.20
C SER A 19 -42.81 -25.29 -3.73
N LYS A 20 -43.55 -25.92 -2.81
CA LYS A 20 -43.40 -25.68 -1.37
C LYS A 20 -42.00 -26.03 -0.90
N ASP A 21 -41.41 -27.10 -1.44
CA ASP A 21 -40.18 -27.72 -0.94
C ASP A 21 -38.97 -27.51 -1.85
N TYR A 22 -39.16 -27.01 -3.07
CA TYR A 22 -38.10 -26.83 -4.06
C TYR A 22 -38.06 -25.40 -4.61
N TYR A 23 -36.84 -24.95 -4.91
CA TYR A 23 -36.62 -23.90 -5.90
C TYR A 23 -36.62 -24.53 -7.28
N GLU A 24 -37.21 -23.84 -8.24
CA GLU A 24 -37.30 -24.31 -9.62
C GLU A 24 -36.80 -23.20 -10.56
N GLY A 25 -36.16 -23.61 -11.65
CA GLY A 25 -35.76 -22.74 -12.75
C GLY A 25 -36.01 -23.44 -14.08
N VAL A 26 -36.38 -22.67 -15.09
CA VAL A 26 -36.67 -23.19 -16.43
C VAL A 26 -35.72 -22.56 -17.43
N GLY A 27 -35.15 -23.38 -18.32
CA GLY A 27 -34.29 -22.94 -19.40
C GLY A 27 -34.74 -23.52 -20.73
N THR A 28 -34.57 -22.73 -21.79
CA THR A 28 -35.04 -23.08 -23.14
C THR A 28 -33.97 -22.77 -24.16
N ALA A 29 -33.59 -23.74 -25.00
CA ALA A 29 -32.61 -23.52 -26.05
C ALA A 29 -33.21 -23.83 -27.43
N GLU A 30 -33.06 -22.90 -28.36
CA GLU A 30 -33.36 -23.13 -29.77
C GLU A 30 -32.27 -24.01 -30.41
N CYS A 31 -32.68 -25.01 -31.19
CA CYS A 31 -31.80 -26.02 -31.80
C CYS A 31 -31.25 -25.64 -33.18
N ILE A 32 -31.26 -24.35 -33.52
CA ILE A 32 -30.87 -23.90 -34.86
C ILE A 32 -29.35 -23.98 -35.01
N GLY A 33 -28.87 -24.93 -35.83
CA GLY A 33 -27.45 -25.07 -36.16
C GLY A 33 -26.58 -25.65 -35.04
N MET A 34 -27.18 -26.25 -34.02
CA MET A 34 -26.51 -26.88 -32.88
C MET A 34 -26.90 -28.35 -32.80
N THR A 35 -26.03 -29.19 -32.25
CA THR A 35 -26.37 -30.58 -31.93
C THR A 35 -27.37 -30.64 -30.76
N GLU A 36 -28.16 -31.72 -30.67
CA GLU A 36 -29.13 -31.91 -29.59
C GLU A 36 -28.48 -31.81 -28.20
N GLU A 37 -27.29 -32.41 -28.03
CA GLU A 37 -26.51 -32.34 -26.78
C GLU A 37 -26.13 -30.90 -26.43
N GLU A 38 -25.68 -30.09 -27.40
CA GLU A 38 -25.34 -28.69 -27.18
C GLU A 38 -26.56 -27.84 -26.79
N CYS A 39 -27.73 -28.17 -27.33
CA CYS A 39 -29.00 -27.51 -27.00
C CYS A 39 -29.44 -27.87 -25.58
N ILE A 40 -29.33 -29.14 -25.20
CA ILE A 40 -29.61 -29.60 -23.84
C ILE A 40 -28.69 -28.91 -22.82
N GLU A 41 -27.39 -28.82 -23.11
CA GLU A 41 -26.43 -28.15 -22.22
C GLU A 41 -26.63 -26.63 -22.15
N LYS A 42 -27.12 -26.01 -23.23
CA LYS A 42 -27.53 -24.60 -23.21
C LYS A 42 -28.80 -24.39 -22.38
N ALA A 43 -29.81 -25.24 -22.56
CA ALA A 43 -31.05 -25.21 -21.79
C ALA A 43 -30.81 -25.46 -20.29
N LYS A 44 -29.91 -26.39 -19.93
CA LYS A 44 -29.47 -26.60 -18.53
C LYS A 44 -28.82 -25.36 -17.92
N ARG A 45 -27.93 -24.69 -18.66
CA ARG A 45 -27.28 -23.44 -18.20
C ARG A 45 -28.29 -22.32 -17.98
N GLU A 46 -29.27 -22.17 -18.86
CA GLU A 46 -30.35 -21.20 -18.67
C GLU A 46 -31.26 -21.57 -17.50
N ALA A 47 -31.60 -22.85 -17.34
CA ALA A 47 -32.43 -23.32 -16.23
C ALA A 47 -31.74 -23.06 -14.88
N LEU A 48 -30.42 -23.28 -14.81
CA LEU A 48 -29.62 -22.94 -13.63
C LEU A 48 -29.61 -21.43 -13.37
N LYS A 49 -29.43 -20.60 -14.41
CA LYS A 49 -29.47 -19.14 -14.27
C LYS A 49 -30.81 -18.66 -13.72
N ASN A 50 -31.91 -19.18 -14.26
CA ASN A 50 -33.25 -18.84 -13.80
C ASN A 50 -33.52 -19.35 -12.37
N LEU A 51 -33.01 -20.54 -12.02
CA LEU A 51 -33.05 -21.06 -10.66
C LEU A 51 -32.35 -20.11 -9.67
N VAL A 52 -31.21 -19.54 -10.05
CA VAL A 52 -30.46 -18.59 -9.20
C VAL A 52 -31.29 -17.35 -8.88
N GLU A 53 -31.93 -16.77 -9.91
CA GLU A 53 -32.76 -15.56 -9.77
C GLU A 53 -33.94 -15.81 -8.80
N ASN A 54 -34.47 -17.02 -8.76
CA ASN A 54 -35.59 -17.39 -7.87
C ASN A 54 -35.20 -17.63 -6.40
N ILE A 55 -33.90 -17.78 -6.09
CA ILE A 55 -33.40 -18.15 -4.75
C ILE A 55 -33.18 -16.94 -3.82
N GLU A 56 -33.10 -15.71 -4.36
CA GLU A 56 -32.65 -14.49 -3.66
C GLU A 56 -33.39 -14.20 -2.33
N CYS A 57 -34.68 -14.53 -2.21
CA CYS A 57 -35.48 -14.16 -1.03
C CYS A 57 -35.17 -14.93 0.28
N GLN A 58 -34.53 -16.11 0.25
CA GLN A 58 -34.40 -16.95 1.46
C GLN A 58 -33.04 -16.93 2.16
N ILE A 59 -32.00 -16.40 1.52
CA ILE A 59 -30.67 -16.23 2.15
C ILE A 59 -30.77 -15.30 3.36
N VAL A 60 -31.65 -14.29 3.27
CA VAL A 60 -31.96 -13.35 4.37
C VAL A 60 -32.26 -14.08 5.68
N VAL A 61 -33.04 -15.17 5.64
CA VAL A 61 -33.48 -15.89 6.84
C VAL A 61 -32.33 -16.66 7.48
N SER A 62 -31.56 -17.42 6.70
CA SER A 62 -30.41 -18.17 7.19
C SER A 62 -29.30 -17.25 7.70
N THR A 63 -29.05 -16.14 7.00
CA THR A 63 -28.08 -15.13 7.43
C THR A 63 -28.51 -14.46 8.74
N LYS A 64 -29.77 -14.03 8.88
CA LYS A 64 -30.30 -13.51 10.15
C LYS A 64 -30.19 -14.52 11.30
N ARG A 65 -30.41 -15.81 11.02
CA ARG A 65 -30.30 -16.87 12.03
C ARG A 65 -28.87 -17.06 12.53
N ILE A 66 -27.87 -16.94 11.65
CA ILE A 66 -26.45 -17.13 12.02
C ILE A 66 -25.87 -15.88 12.66
N LEU A 67 -26.20 -14.70 12.13
CA LEU A 67 -25.65 -13.43 12.60
C LEU A 67 -26.36 -12.88 13.85
N GLY A 68 -27.59 -13.32 14.14
CA GLY A 68 -28.37 -12.85 15.28
C GLY A 68 -29.06 -11.50 15.02
N ASP A 69 -29.45 -10.81 16.11
CA ASP A 69 -30.24 -9.57 16.08
C ASP A 69 -29.49 -8.38 15.44
N SER A 70 -28.17 -8.46 15.31
CA SER A 70 -27.31 -7.47 14.69
C SER A 70 -27.45 -7.39 13.16
N ALA A 71 -28.00 -8.41 12.50
CA ALA A 71 -28.29 -8.39 11.07
C ALA A 71 -29.35 -7.35 10.68
N GLY A 72 -30.24 -6.95 11.60
CA GLY A 72 -31.26 -5.93 11.37
C GLY A 72 -30.72 -4.49 11.34
N LYS A 73 -29.46 -4.27 11.77
CA LYS A 73 -28.85 -2.93 11.83
C LYS A 73 -28.20 -2.49 10.51
N VAL A 74 -28.09 -3.38 9.52
CA VAL A 74 -27.37 -3.12 8.27
C VAL A 74 -28.10 -3.72 7.07
N GLU A 75 -29.35 -3.29 6.86
CA GLU A 75 -30.26 -3.82 5.84
C GLU A 75 -29.69 -3.74 4.42
N ASP A 76 -28.99 -2.65 4.08
CA ASP A 76 -28.38 -2.46 2.77
C ASP A 76 -27.22 -3.44 2.51
N ARG A 77 -26.32 -3.65 3.50
CA ARG A 77 -25.22 -4.64 3.35
C ARG A 77 -25.74 -6.07 3.34
N LEU A 78 -26.81 -6.36 4.10
CA LEU A 78 -27.46 -7.66 4.07
C LEU A 78 -28.06 -7.96 2.70
N LYS A 79 -28.70 -6.96 2.08
CA LYS A 79 -29.24 -7.10 0.73
C LYS A 79 -28.14 -7.33 -0.30
N GLU A 80 -27.06 -6.56 -0.26
CA GLU A 80 -25.89 -6.75 -1.14
C GLU A 80 -25.27 -8.14 -0.97
N PHE A 81 -25.07 -8.60 0.28
CA PHE A 81 -24.58 -9.93 0.58
C PHE A 81 -25.48 -11.03 -0.02
N VAL A 82 -26.80 -10.87 0.11
CA VAL A 82 -27.79 -11.83 -0.38
C VAL A 82 -27.73 -11.94 -1.91
N GLU A 83 -27.72 -10.81 -2.62
CA GLU A 83 -27.65 -10.76 -4.08
C GLU A 83 -26.37 -11.44 -4.61
N ILE A 84 -25.23 -11.19 -3.96
CA ILE A 84 -23.93 -11.77 -4.35
C ILE A 84 -23.86 -13.26 -3.98
N SER A 85 -24.30 -13.63 -2.78
CA SER A 85 -24.21 -14.99 -2.26
C SER A 85 -25.20 -15.96 -2.92
N ALA A 86 -26.33 -15.47 -3.44
CA ALA A 86 -27.29 -16.29 -4.16
C ALA A 86 -26.68 -17.00 -5.36
N ARG A 87 -25.77 -16.33 -6.07
CA ARG A 87 -25.02 -16.90 -7.20
C ARG A 87 -23.88 -17.80 -6.74
N ALA A 88 -23.18 -17.42 -5.68
CA ALA A 88 -21.97 -18.11 -5.22
C ALA A 88 -22.25 -19.42 -4.45
N TYR A 89 -23.40 -19.53 -3.76
CA TYR A 89 -23.70 -20.63 -2.85
C TYR A 89 -24.73 -21.64 -3.39
N ILE A 90 -24.75 -21.86 -4.71
CA ILE A 90 -25.58 -22.92 -5.29
C ILE A 90 -24.81 -24.24 -5.29
N PRO A 91 -25.33 -25.28 -4.62
CA PRO A 91 -24.76 -26.62 -4.70
C PRO A 91 -25.09 -27.23 -6.07
N THR A 92 -24.35 -26.86 -7.11
CA THR A 92 -24.61 -27.29 -8.50
C THR A 92 -24.69 -28.81 -8.68
N ARG A 93 -24.02 -29.58 -7.82
CA ARG A 93 -24.07 -31.05 -7.80
C ARG A 93 -25.37 -31.62 -7.24
N GLU A 94 -26.09 -30.86 -6.41
CA GLU A 94 -27.38 -31.23 -5.81
C GLU A 94 -28.57 -30.72 -6.65
N VAL A 95 -28.30 -29.95 -7.70
CA VAL A 95 -29.32 -29.48 -8.64
C VAL A 95 -29.75 -30.66 -9.51
N GLN A 96 -31.03 -30.98 -9.45
CA GLN A 96 -31.62 -32.05 -10.24
C GLN A 96 -32.21 -31.45 -11.50
N TYR A 97 -31.85 -31.98 -12.66
CA TYR A 97 -32.42 -31.57 -13.93
C TYR A 97 -33.52 -32.56 -14.34
N SER A 98 -34.61 -32.05 -14.91
CA SER A 98 -35.62 -32.89 -15.57
C SER A 98 -35.00 -33.56 -16.79
N LEU A 99 -35.65 -34.63 -17.26
CA LEU A 99 -35.42 -35.10 -18.62
C LEU A 99 -35.72 -33.93 -19.60
N PRO A 100 -34.92 -33.74 -20.66
CA PRO A 100 -35.17 -32.70 -21.65
C PRO A 100 -36.51 -32.93 -22.37
N GLU A 101 -37.34 -31.90 -22.42
CA GLU A 101 -38.55 -31.88 -23.22
C GLU A 101 -38.19 -31.30 -24.60
N ILE A 102 -38.23 -32.14 -25.64
CA ILE A 102 -37.89 -31.74 -27.00
C ILE A 102 -39.18 -31.39 -27.75
N HIS A 103 -39.32 -30.14 -28.15
CA HIS A 103 -40.42 -29.66 -28.98
C HIS A 103 -39.95 -29.58 -30.43
N GLU A 104 -40.01 -30.71 -31.14
CA GLU A 104 -39.58 -30.83 -32.55
C GLU A 104 -40.32 -29.85 -33.48
N ASP A 105 -41.59 -29.58 -33.20
CA ASP A 105 -42.44 -28.64 -33.92
C ASP A 105 -42.00 -27.18 -33.80
N LYS A 106 -41.27 -26.84 -32.74
CA LYS A 106 -40.79 -25.49 -32.43
C LYS A 106 -39.26 -25.36 -32.52
N GLY A 107 -38.54 -26.46 -32.67
CA GLY A 107 -37.08 -26.50 -32.65
C GLY A 107 -36.50 -26.04 -31.32
N VAL A 108 -37.14 -26.35 -30.18
CA VAL A 108 -36.70 -25.92 -28.84
C VAL A 108 -36.58 -27.09 -27.89
N VAL A 109 -35.52 -27.09 -27.07
CA VAL A 109 -35.35 -27.97 -25.92
C VAL A 109 -35.66 -27.21 -24.64
N LEU A 110 -36.49 -27.79 -23.77
CA LEU A 110 -36.80 -27.27 -22.44
C LEU A 110 -36.21 -28.17 -21.36
N VAL A 111 -35.56 -27.58 -20.37
CA VAL A 111 -35.03 -28.28 -19.20
C VAL A 111 -35.46 -27.53 -17.93
N ARG A 112 -35.86 -28.27 -16.90
CA ARG A 112 -36.17 -27.72 -15.57
C ARG A 112 -35.07 -28.10 -14.59
N ALA A 113 -34.59 -27.14 -13.81
CA ALA A 113 -33.67 -27.35 -12.72
C ALA A 113 -34.44 -27.24 -11.40
N ARG A 114 -34.24 -28.18 -10.48
CA ARG A 114 -34.85 -28.14 -9.14
C ARG A 114 -33.80 -28.32 -8.04
N LEU A 115 -33.95 -27.58 -6.96
CA LEU A 115 -33.10 -27.67 -5.78
C LEU A 115 -33.96 -27.64 -4.52
N SER A 116 -33.78 -28.61 -3.62
CA SER A 116 -34.52 -28.63 -2.35
C SER A 116 -34.17 -27.39 -1.51
N LYS A 117 -35.20 -26.71 -0.98
CA LYS A 117 -35.00 -25.54 -0.11
C LYS A 117 -34.21 -25.90 1.14
N LYS A 118 -34.45 -27.09 1.71
CA LYS A 118 -33.72 -27.60 2.88
C LYS A 118 -32.24 -27.81 2.57
N VAL A 119 -31.93 -28.51 1.47
CA VAL A 119 -30.54 -28.77 1.04
C VAL A 119 -29.81 -27.45 0.78
N TYR A 120 -30.48 -26.51 0.13
CA TYR A 120 -29.91 -25.17 -0.09
C TYR A 120 -29.61 -24.45 1.23
N GLN A 121 -30.56 -24.41 2.17
CA GLN A 121 -30.38 -23.78 3.47
C GLN A 121 -29.22 -24.42 4.26
N GLU A 122 -29.17 -25.75 4.35
CA GLU A 122 -28.08 -26.46 5.02
C GLU A 122 -26.72 -26.15 4.36
N TYR A 123 -26.69 -26.03 3.04
CA TYR A 123 -25.49 -25.68 2.30
C TYR A 123 -25.01 -24.24 2.58
N VAL A 124 -25.91 -23.26 2.48
CA VAL A 124 -25.62 -21.85 2.77
C VAL A 124 -25.13 -21.68 4.21
N GLU A 125 -25.83 -22.27 5.17
CA GLU A 125 -25.46 -22.16 6.57
C GLU A 125 -24.11 -22.79 6.86
N ARG A 126 -23.82 -23.95 6.28
CA ARG A 126 -22.50 -24.58 6.37
C ARG A 126 -21.43 -23.67 5.79
N LYS A 127 -21.68 -23.04 4.63
CA LYS A 127 -20.72 -22.12 4.00
C LYS A 127 -20.44 -20.89 4.83
N ILE A 128 -21.48 -20.27 5.39
CA ILE A 128 -21.33 -19.13 6.28
C ILE A 128 -20.54 -19.56 7.52
N LYS A 129 -20.88 -20.70 8.15
CA LYS A 129 -20.14 -21.23 9.31
C LYS A 129 -18.67 -21.54 9.00
N GLU A 130 -18.36 -22.10 7.83
CA GLU A 130 -16.99 -22.33 7.37
C GLU A 130 -16.21 -21.01 7.26
N ASN A 131 -16.83 -19.96 6.69
CA ASN A 131 -16.19 -18.64 6.58
C ASN A 131 -15.99 -17.97 7.94
N VAL A 132 -16.99 -18.06 8.83
CA VAL A 132 -16.90 -17.55 10.21
C VAL A 132 -15.79 -18.29 10.98
N ALA A 133 -15.75 -19.62 10.91
CA ALA A 133 -14.70 -20.41 11.54
C ALA A 133 -13.30 -19.99 11.05
N ARG A 134 -13.16 -19.74 9.74
CA ARG A 134 -11.90 -19.29 9.14
C ARG A 134 -11.47 -17.90 9.61
N ILE A 135 -12.41 -16.98 9.78
CA ILE A 135 -12.14 -15.66 10.36
C ILE A 135 -11.65 -15.82 11.80
N CYS A 136 -12.33 -16.64 12.62
CA CYS A 136 -11.93 -16.90 13.99
C CYS A 136 -10.55 -17.59 14.08
N GLU A 137 -10.23 -18.52 13.17
CA GLU A 137 -8.91 -19.14 13.09
C GLU A 137 -7.80 -18.09 12.90
N PHE A 138 -7.98 -17.17 11.94
CA PHE A 138 -7.01 -16.10 11.71
C PHE A 138 -6.93 -15.13 12.89
N TYR A 139 -8.06 -14.74 13.48
CA TYR A 139 -8.07 -13.86 14.64
C TYR A 139 -7.34 -14.51 15.83
N ASN A 140 -7.68 -15.75 16.17
CA ASN A 140 -7.04 -16.47 17.29
C ASN A 140 -5.53 -16.68 17.05
N SER A 141 -5.14 -16.97 15.80
CA SER A 141 -3.72 -17.03 15.40
C SER A 141 -3.01 -15.71 15.63
N ALA A 142 -3.65 -14.59 15.29
CA ALA A 142 -3.08 -13.27 15.52
C ALA A 142 -2.90 -12.97 17.01
N ILE A 143 -3.91 -13.28 17.84
CA ILE A 143 -3.83 -13.12 19.29
C ILE A 143 -2.67 -13.95 19.86
N GLN A 144 -2.52 -15.20 19.42
CA GLN A 144 -1.39 -16.04 19.81
C GLN A 144 -0.04 -15.41 19.43
N HIS A 145 0.10 -14.89 18.21
CA HIS A 145 1.31 -14.20 17.77
C HIS A 145 1.58 -12.91 18.54
N MET A 146 0.54 -12.18 18.99
CA MET A 146 0.72 -11.04 19.88
C MET A 146 1.28 -11.46 21.24
N PHE A 147 0.81 -12.58 21.80
CA PHE A 147 1.38 -13.14 23.03
C PHE A 147 2.84 -13.59 22.87
N GLU A 148 3.20 -14.07 21.68
CA GLU A 148 4.58 -14.48 21.33
C GLU A 148 5.49 -13.30 20.92
N GLU A 149 4.96 -12.08 20.91
CA GLU A 149 5.63 -10.86 20.43
C GLU A 149 6.05 -10.91 18.94
N ASP A 150 5.44 -11.80 18.15
CA ASP A 150 5.56 -11.81 16.69
C ASP A 150 4.48 -10.92 16.05
N TYR A 151 4.66 -9.62 16.24
CA TYR A 151 3.71 -8.61 15.78
C TYR A 151 3.52 -8.58 14.26
N ILE A 152 4.50 -9.02 13.47
CA ILE A 152 4.34 -9.09 12.01
C ILE A 152 3.33 -10.15 11.65
N SER A 153 3.49 -11.35 12.19
CA SER A 153 2.55 -12.45 11.94
C SER A 153 1.16 -12.11 12.49
N ALA A 154 1.08 -11.43 13.64
CA ALA A 154 -0.18 -10.91 14.16
C ALA A 154 -0.89 -9.93 13.20
N ILE A 155 -0.18 -8.91 12.70
CA ILE A 155 -0.73 -7.96 11.72
C ILE A 155 -1.20 -8.70 10.45
N ARG A 156 -0.39 -9.64 9.95
CA ARG A 156 -0.74 -10.43 8.76
C ARG A 156 -2.01 -11.25 8.96
N ASP A 157 -2.16 -11.90 10.10
CA ASP A 157 -3.32 -12.73 10.39
C ASP A 157 -4.58 -11.90 10.64
N LEU A 158 -4.48 -10.75 11.31
CA LEU A 158 -5.59 -9.81 11.41
C LEU A 158 -6.01 -9.25 10.04
N LEU A 159 -5.06 -8.91 9.17
CA LEU A 159 -5.36 -8.47 7.81
C LEU A 159 -6.04 -9.59 6.99
N LYS A 160 -5.63 -10.86 7.17
CA LYS A 160 -6.32 -12.00 6.55
C LYS A 160 -7.74 -12.17 7.10
N ALA A 161 -7.93 -12.03 8.41
CA ALA A 161 -9.25 -12.10 9.05
C ALA A 161 -10.16 -11.01 8.48
N LYS A 162 -9.67 -9.76 8.42
CA LYS A 162 -10.39 -8.62 7.84
C LYS A 162 -10.71 -8.84 6.35
N ALA A 163 -9.75 -9.31 5.56
CA ALA A 163 -9.98 -9.61 4.14
C ALA A 163 -11.02 -10.72 3.97
N TRP A 164 -10.99 -11.76 4.80
CA TRP A 164 -11.99 -12.83 4.73
C TRP A 164 -13.39 -12.34 5.10
N LEU A 165 -13.50 -11.51 6.14
CA LEU A 165 -14.76 -10.85 6.51
C LEU A 165 -15.29 -9.96 5.38
N PHE A 166 -14.43 -9.15 4.76
CA PHE A 166 -14.78 -8.27 3.65
C PHE A 166 -15.21 -9.04 2.41
N PHE A 167 -14.39 -9.96 1.90
CA PHE A 167 -14.66 -10.63 0.62
C PHE A 167 -15.67 -11.78 0.72
N LYS A 168 -15.78 -12.46 1.88
CA LYS A 168 -16.63 -13.66 2.01
C LYS A 168 -17.92 -13.41 2.75
N LEU A 169 -17.95 -12.41 3.62
CA LEU A 169 -19.12 -12.06 4.40
C LEU A 169 -19.57 -10.61 4.17
N HIS A 170 -18.95 -9.88 3.25
CA HIS A 170 -19.33 -8.50 2.88
C HIS A 170 -19.47 -7.57 4.10
N GLU A 171 -18.55 -7.72 5.06
CA GLU A 171 -18.52 -6.91 6.29
C GLU A 171 -19.82 -6.96 7.10
N LEU A 172 -20.55 -8.08 7.01
CA LEU A 172 -21.68 -8.32 7.87
C LEU A 172 -21.22 -8.45 9.33
N PRO A 173 -21.99 -7.91 10.29
CA PRO A 173 -21.64 -8.03 11.70
C PRO A 173 -21.78 -9.49 12.13
N VAL A 174 -20.66 -10.12 12.46
CA VAL A 174 -20.63 -11.53 12.87
C VAL A 174 -20.40 -11.61 14.37
N GLU A 175 -21.41 -12.11 15.08
CA GLU A 175 -21.32 -12.37 16.51
C GLU A 175 -20.79 -13.78 16.80
N VAL A 176 -19.64 -13.85 17.46
CA VAL A 176 -18.98 -15.11 17.84
C VAL A 176 -18.53 -15.07 19.29
N ASP A 177 -18.63 -16.21 19.95
CA ASP A 177 -18.03 -16.43 21.26
C ASP A 177 -16.57 -16.87 21.06
N VAL A 178 -15.68 -15.88 20.99
CA VAL A 178 -14.26 -16.09 20.71
C VAL A 178 -13.55 -16.75 21.89
N ASN A 179 -13.93 -16.37 23.12
CA ASN A 179 -13.30 -16.82 24.36
C ASN A 179 -13.91 -18.11 24.93
N ARG A 180 -14.99 -18.61 24.32
CA ARG A 180 -15.78 -19.75 24.80
C ARG A 180 -16.34 -19.53 26.21
N ASP A 181 -16.64 -18.29 26.55
CA ASP A 181 -17.14 -17.87 27.87
C ASP A 181 -18.68 -17.66 27.86
N GLY A 182 -19.33 -17.97 26.74
CA GLY A 182 -20.76 -17.80 26.52
C GLY A 182 -21.14 -16.38 26.09
N ARG A 183 -20.20 -15.43 26.01
CA ARG A 183 -20.46 -14.06 25.57
C ARG A 183 -20.10 -13.92 24.10
N LYS A 184 -21.08 -13.53 23.29
CA LYS A 184 -20.86 -13.23 21.88
C LYS A 184 -20.39 -11.80 21.71
N GLU A 185 -19.41 -11.63 20.84
CA GLU A 185 -18.87 -10.33 20.47
C GLU A 185 -18.81 -10.21 18.95
N GLU A 186 -18.92 -8.98 18.46
CA GLU A 186 -18.84 -8.70 17.03
C GLU A 186 -17.37 -8.72 16.59
N ILE A 187 -17.01 -9.73 15.78
CA ILE A 187 -15.61 -10.03 15.44
C ILE A 187 -14.98 -8.98 14.54
N GLY A 188 -15.77 -8.32 13.69
CA GLY A 188 -15.28 -7.26 12.80
C GLY A 188 -14.67 -6.14 13.62
N GLY A 189 -15.43 -5.57 14.55
CA GLY A 189 -14.99 -4.52 15.46
C GLY A 189 -13.81 -4.93 16.34
N ARG A 190 -13.75 -6.20 16.78
CA ARG A 190 -12.55 -6.75 17.46
C ARG A 190 -11.33 -6.72 16.55
N ILE A 191 -11.43 -7.26 15.33
CA ILE A 191 -10.33 -7.24 14.35
C ILE A 191 -9.88 -5.81 14.05
N GLU A 192 -10.82 -4.89 13.86
CA GLU A 192 -10.53 -3.48 13.61
C GLU A 192 -9.81 -2.83 14.79
N SER A 193 -10.31 -3.03 16.00
CA SER A 193 -9.70 -2.49 17.22
C SER A 193 -8.26 -2.98 17.41
N GLU A 194 -7.99 -4.28 17.19
CA GLU A 194 -6.64 -4.83 17.32
C GLU A 194 -5.71 -4.33 16.20
N LEU A 195 -6.20 -4.24 14.96
CA LEU A 195 -5.43 -3.65 13.85
C LEU A 195 -5.10 -2.19 14.11
N ASP A 196 -6.08 -1.41 14.53
CA ASP A 196 -5.90 0.01 14.82
C ASP A 196 -4.91 0.18 15.97
N HIS A 197 -5.01 -0.64 17.03
CA HIS A 197 -4.02 -0.65 18.11
C HIS A 197 -2.60 -0.92 17.56
N LEU A 198 -2.42 -2.04 16.85
CA LEU A 198 -1.11 -2.43 16.32
C LEU A 198 -0.53 -1.42 15.33
N LEU A 199 -1.34 -0.78 14.48
CA LEU A 199 -0.86 0.13 13.43
C LEU A 199 -0.63 1.55 13.95
N THR A 200 -1.45 2.04 14.88
CA THR A 200 -1.33 3.41 15.41
C THR A 200 -0.17 3.55 16.41
N HIS A 201 0.14 2.49 17.15
CA HIS A 201 1.23 2.48 18.15
C HIS A 201 2.62 2.24 17.54
N ILE A 202 2.71 2.03 16.22
CA ILE A 202 3.99 1.98 15.52
C ILE A 202 4.62 3.38 15.51
N ILE A 203 5.78 3.50 16.12
CA ILE A 203 6.60 4.70 16.13
C ILE A 203 7.80 4.46 15.23
N LEU A 204 8.02 5.39 14.29
CA LEU A 204 9.20 5.43 13.44
C LEU A 204 10.04 6.65 13.81
N LYS A 205 11.33 6.44 14.09
CA LYS A 205 12.32 7.49 14.30
C LYS A 205 13.44 7.35 13.27
N ALA A 206 13.81 8.46 12.64
CA ALA A 206 14.90 8.51 11.68
C ALA A 206 16.17 9.11 12.29
N SER A 207 17.34 8.67 11.82
CA SER A 207 18.58 9.40 12.06
C SER A 207 18.53 10.77 11.37
N LYS A 208 19.10 11.78 12.03
CA LYS A 208 19.25 13.10 11.42
C LYS A 208 20.38 13.04 10.41
N VAL A 209 20.09 13.38 9.16
CA VAL A 209 21.04 13.46 8.05
C VAL A 209 20.77 14.73 7.25
N THR A 210 21.77 15.18 6.50
CA THR A 210 21.68 16.33 5.59
C THR A 210 22.27 15.95 4.24
N TYR A 211 22.04 16.71 3.18
CA TYR A 211 22.76 16.53 1.90
C TYR A 211 23.45 17.81 1.44
N GLY A 212 24.47 17.64 0.60
CA GLY A 212 25.25 18.74 0.03
C GLY A 212 24.94 19.05 -1.42
N VAL A 213 25.72 19.98 -2.00
CA VAL A 213 25.70 20.30 -3.45
C VAL A 213 26.00 19.08 -4.34
N SER A 214 26.70 18.07 -3.82
CA SER A 214 26.92 16.81 -4.55
C SER A 214 25.68 15.92 -4.65
N GLY A 215 24.60 16.24 -3.92
CA GLY A 215 23.40 15.41 -3.84
C GLY A 215 23.58 14.13 -3.02
N MET A 216 24.68 13.99 -2.28
CA MET A 216 24.96 12.85 -1.41
C MET A 216 24.62 13.18 0.04
N LEU A 217 24.13 12.17 0.78
CA LEU A 217 23.87 12.31 2.22
C LEU A 217 25.18 12.37 3.02
N HIS A 218 25.19 13.24 4.02
CA HIS A 218 26.15 13.26 5.10
C HIS A 218 25.66 12.36 6.24
N GLY A 219 26.24 11.17 6.33
CA GLY A 219 25.83 10.13 7.27
C GLY A 219 24.81 9.15 6.67
N ASN A 220 24.45 8.15 7.46
CA ASN A 220 23.56 7.08 7.00
C ASN A 220 22.14 7.33 7.50
N LEU A 221 21.18 7.38 6.57
CA LEU A 221 19.78 7.45 6.91
C LEU A 221 19.31 6.08 7.41
N LYS A 222 19.01 6.00 8.71
CA LYS A 222 18.52 4.80 9.37
C LYS A 222 17.19 5.12 10.01
N VAL A 223 16.23 4.23 9.86
CA VAL A 223 14.95 4.30 10.55
C VAL A 223 14.88 3.21 11.60
N SER A 224 14.38 3.54 12.77
CA SER A 224 14.07 2.60 13.85
C SER A 224 12.56 2.56 14.01
N VAL A 225 11.99 1.37 13.93
CA VAL A 225 10.56 1.11 14.06
C VAL A 225 10.34 0.34 15.35
N THR A 226 9.44 0.86 16.18
CA THR A 226 9.09 0.25 17.46
C THR A 226 7.58 0.19 17.62
N LEU A 227 7.09 -0.86 18.28
CA LEU A 227 5.73 -0.99 18.77
C LEU A 227 5.78 -1.10 20.29
N ASP A 228 5.08 -0.21 21.00
CA ASP A 228 5.10 -0.13 22.47
C ASP A 228 6.51 -0.12 23.09
N GLY A 229 7.42 0.58 22.41
CA GLY A 229 8.82 0.70 22.81
C GLY A 229 9.71 -0.52 22.48
N LYS A 230 9.15 -1.62 21.97
CA LYS A 230 9.91 -2.79 21.53
C LYS A 230 10.27 -2.71 20.04
N PRO A 231 11.45 -3.20 19.61
CA PRO A 231 11.82 -3.23 18.19
C PRO A 231 10.86 -4.07 17.36
N LEU A 232 10.32 -3.49 16.29
CA LEU A 232 9.44 -4.20 15.38
C LEU A 232 10.30 -4.88 14.29
N LYS A 233 10.49 -6.19 14.42
CA LYS A 233 11.39 -7.00 13.58
C LYS A 233 10.78 -7.26 12.20
N TYR A 234 11.60 -7.25 11.15
CA TYR A 234 11.18 -7.63 9.79
C TYR A 234 9.94 -6.88 9.26
N PHE A 235 9.69 -5.67 9.75
CA PHE A 235 8.57 -4.85 9.34
C PHE A 235 8.84 -4.26 7.95
N PRO A 236 7.99 -4.55 6.96
CA PRO A 236 8.22 -4.12 5.59
C PRO A 236 7.72 -2.67 5.40
N LEU A 237 8.57 -1.85 4.79
CA LEU A 237 8.37 -0.43 4.55
C LEU A 237 8.55 -0.12 3.07
N THR A 238 7.76 0.83 2.58
CA THR A 238 7.94 1.50 1.29
C THR A 238 8.39 2.93 1.54
N VAL A 239 9.35 3.40 0.75
CA VAL A 239 9.94 4.73 0.80
C VAL A 239 9.77 5.38 -0.56
N GLU A 240 9.27 6.62 -0.57
CA GLU A 240 9.12 7.42 -1.78
C GLU A 240 9.45 8.89 -1.51
N PHE A 241 9.80 9.65 -2.55
CA PHE A 241 9.94 11.09 -2.44
C PHE A 241 8.55 11.74 -2.48
N GLU A 242 8.19 12.45 -1.41
CA GLU A 242 7.00 13.30 -1.38
C GLU A 242 7.32 14.72 -1.87
N LYS A 243 8.50 15.23 -1.52
CA LYS A 243 9.03 16.53 -1.97
C LYS A 243 10.50 16.40 -2.37
N GLY A 244 10.88 17.09 -3.46
CA GLY A 244 12.22 17.03 -4.03
C GLY A 244 12.43 15.80 -4.91
N ARG A 245 13.66 15.62 -5.40
CA ARG A 245 14.01 14.50 -6.30
C ARG A 245 15.35 13.91 -5.92
N GLY A 246 15.51 12.61 -6.20
CA GLY A 246 16.75 11.88 -6.06
C GLY A 246 16.56 10.41 -6.42
N THR A 247 17.54 9.58 -6.09
CA THR A 247 17.53 8.14 -6.36
C THR A 247 17.46 7.35 -5.06
N LEU A 248 16.41 6.54 -4.90
CA LEU A 248 16.34 5.51 -3.86
C LEU A 248 16.86 4.20 -4.45
N LEU A 249 17.92 3.63 -3.88
CA LEU A 249 18.43 2.33 -4.36
C LEU A 249 17.49 1.18 -4.01
N THR A 250 16.85 1.26 -2.85
CA THR A 250 15.88 0.26 -2.35
C THR A 250 14.64 0.98 -1.85
N PRO A 251 13.62 1.20 -2.71
CA PRO A 251 12.37 1.85 -2.31
C PRO A 251 11.51 0.96 -1.41
N LYS A 252 11.79 -0.34 -1.36
CA LYS A 252 11.20 -1.27 -0.40
C LYS A 252 12.31 -1.78 0.52
N VAL A 253 12.13 -1.61 1.83
CA VAL A 253 13.08 -2.04 2.86
C VAL A 253 12.33 -2.78 3.96
N ALA A 254 13.02 -3.64 4.71
CA ALA A 254 12.46 -4.26 5.90
C ALA A 254 13.40 -4.01 7.09
N THR A 255 12.84 -3.89 8.28
CA THR A 255 13.65 -3.78 9.49
C THR A 255 14.39 -5.08 9.80
N GLY A 256 15.56 -4.98 10.42
CA GLY A 256 16.29 -6.12 10.97
C GLY A 256 15.71 -6.60 12.30
N ILE A 257 16.45 -7.49 12.98
CA ILE A 257 16.10 -8.04 14.30
C ILE A 257 16.09 -6.94 15.39
N ASP A 258 16.85 -5.87 15.18
CA ASP A 258 16.93 -4.70 16.07
C ASP A 258 15.88 -3.63 15.75
N GLY A 259 14.93 -3.93 14.85
CA GLY A 259 13.89 -3.00 14.42
C GLY A 259 14.41 -1.82 13.59
N LYS A 260 15.62 -1.91 13.01
CA LYS A 260 16.19 -0.83 12.20
C LYS A 260 16.29 -1.21 10.72
N ALA A 261 16.11 -0.24 9.85
CA ALA A 261 16.36 -0.36 8.42
C ALA A 261 17.24 0.81 7.94
N GLU A 262 18.13 0.54 7.00
CA GLU A 262 18.94 1.56 6.33
C GLU A 262 18.26 1.95 5.00
N ILE A 263 18.17 3.25 4.75
CA ILE A 263 17.60 3.81 3.52
C ILE A 263 18.73 4.48 2.76
N ILE A 264 19.00 3.97 1.55
CA ILE A 264 20.09 4.49 0.73
C ILE A 264 19.54 5.44 -0.31
N VAL A 265 19.82 6.73 -0.11
CA VAL A 265 19.46 7.84 -1.01
C VAL A 265 20.71 8.39 -1.68
N LYS A 266 20.66 8.63 -2.98
CA LYS A 266 21.76 9.21 -3.77
C LYS A 266 21.22 10.24 -4.76
N ASN A 267 22.12 11.07 -5.31
CA ASN A 267 21.83 12.01 -6.39
C ASN A 267 20.61 12.90 -6.08
N ILE A 268 20.50 13.38 -4.85
CA ILE A 268 19.47 14.34 -4.46
C ILE A 268 19.68 15.63 -5.26
N ASP A 269 18.62 16.18 -5.82
CA ASP A 269 18.67 17.45 -6.55
C ASP A 269 19.16 18.57 -5.62
N PRO A 270 20.36 19.12 -5.86
CA PRO A 270 20.95 20.12 -4.98
C PRO A 270 20.22 21.46 -5.07
N SER A 271 19.37 21.70 -6.07
CA SER A 271 18.60 22.96 -6.16
C SER A 271 17.49 23.07 -5.10
N SER A 272 17.10 21.95 -4.48
CA SER A 272 16.10 21.94 -3.40
C SER A 272 16.76 22.25 -2.06
N ASP A 273 16.15 23.11 -1.24
CA ASP A 273 16.63 23.41 0.13
C ASP A 273 16.32 22.30 1.14
N GLU A 274 15.31 21.48 0.82
CA GLU A 274 14.95 20.30 1.59
C GLU A 274 14.30 19.24 0.70
N VAL A 275 14.37 18.00 1.18
CA VAL A 275 13.70 16.84 0.62
C VAL A 275 12.85 16.20 1.69
N ILE A 276 11.67 15.71 1.29
CA ILE A 276 10.80 14.95 2.19
C ILE A 276 10.64 13.54 1.63
N LEU A 277 11.09 12.56 2.42
CA LEU A 277 10.80 11.15 2.18
C LEU A 277 9.54 10.75 2.93
N LYS A 278 8.60 10.18 2.20
CA LYS A 278 7.41 9.53 2.74
C LYS A 278 7.71 8.05 2.95
N ILE A 279 7.41 7.57 4.15
CA ILE A 279 7.54 6.17 4.54
C ILE A 279 6.17 5.64 4.93
N THR A 280 5.80 4.50 4.39
CA THR A 280 4.56 3.78 4.71
C THR A 280 4.84 2.28 4.87
N PRO A 281 4.01 1.53 5.62
CA PRO A 281 4.08 0.07 5.60
C PRO A 281 3.88 -0.48 4.18
N ASP A 282 4.63 -1.52 3.78
CA ASP A 282 4.42 -2.19 2.48
C ASP A 282 3.24 -3.16 2.59
N LEU A 283 2.07 -2.70 2.16
CA LEU A 283 0.84 -3.48 2.21
C LEU A 283 0.93 -4.78 1.41
N GLN A 284 1.66 -4.81 0.28
CA GLN A 284 1.79 -6.03 -0.53
C GLN A 284 2.60 -7.11 0.18
N ALA A 285 3.56 -6.71 1.02
CA ALA A 285 4.35 -7.63 1.84
C ALA A 285 3.58 -8.10 3.11
N LEU A 286 2.58 -7.34 3.54
CA LEU A 286 1.72 -7.68 4.67
C LEU A 286 0.53 -8.56 4.26
N ILE A 287 -0.05 -8.35 3.08
CA ILE A 287 -1.16 -9.17 2.59
C ILE A 287 -1.08 -9.42 1.09
N ASN A 288 -1.20 -10.71 0.72
CA ASN A 288 -1.27 -11.11 -0.67
C ASN A 288 -2.73 -11.06 -1.17
N LEU A 289 -3.12 -9.90 -1.72
CA LEU A 289 -4.46 -9.67 -2.26
C LEU A 289 -4.74 -10.39 -3.59
N GLU A 290 -3.73 -10.94 -4.27
CA GLU A 290 -3.91 -11.70 -5.51
C GLU A 290 -4.88 -12.87 -5.34
N LYS A 291 -4.92 -13.46 -4.15
CA LYS A 291 -5.82 -14.57 -3.81
C LYS A 291 -7.30 -14.19 -3.91
N PHE A 292 -7.63 -12.90 -3.76
CA PHE A 292 -9.00 -12.38 -3.78
C PHE A 292 -9.39 -11.77 -5.13
N LYS A 293 -8.50 -11.76 -6.14
CA LYS A 293 -8.85 -11.25 -7.49
C LYS A 293 -10.03 -11.97 -8.14
N LYS A 294 -10.27 -13.23 -7.76
CA LYS A 294 -11.44 -14.01 -8.21
C LYS A 294 -12.77 -13.45 -7.72
N GLU A 295 -12.76 -12.68 -6.65
CA GLU A 295 -13.95 -12.04 -6.08
C GLU A 295 -14.30 -10.73 -6.81
N GLY A 296 -13.38 -10.17 -7.60
CA GLY A 296 -13.58 -8.99 -8.43
C GLY A 296 -12.49 -7.95 -8.27
N ILE A 297 -11.94 -7.45 -9.38
CA ILE A 297 -10.84 -6.47 -9.38
C ILE A 297 -11.22 -5.19 -8.63
N ARG A 298 -12.43 -4.67 -8.87
CA ARG A 298 -12.93 -3.44 -8.23
C ARG A 298 -13.07 -3.58 -6.72
N GLU A 299 -13.50 -4.74 -6.23
CA GLU A 299 -13.62 -5.00 -4.80
C GLU A 299 -12.24 -5.11 -4.13
N VAL A 300 -11.27 -5.71 -4.83
CA VAL A 300 -9.89 -5.73 -4.35
C VAL A 300 -9.30 -4.32 -4.27
N GLU A 301 -9.54 -3.47 -5.29
CA GLU A 301 -9.11 -2.07 -5.28
C GLU A 301 -9.78 -1.27 -4.15
N ARG A 302 -11.08 -1.51 -3.90
CA ARG A 302 -11.83 -0.88 -2.80
C ARG A 302 -11.22 -1.23 -1.44
N PHE A 303 -10.99 -2.52 -1.20
CA PHE A 303 -10.38 -3.01 0.03
C PHE A 303 -8.95 -2.49 0.21
N GLU A 304 -8.14 -2.50 -0.85
CA GLU A 304 -6.77 -1.98 -0.80
C GLU A 304 -6.74 -0.49 -0.46
N LYS A 305 -7.65 0.29 -1.04
CA LYS A 305 -7.78 1.72 -0.75
C LYS A 305 -8.14 1.95 0.73
N GLU A 306 -9.13 1.21 1.25
CA GLU A 306 -9.53 1.31 2.65
C GLU A 306 -8.38 0.98 3.61
N LEU A 307 -7.61 -0.08 3.33
CA LEU A 307 -6.43 -0.42 4.13
C LEU A 307 -5.38 0.69 4.07
N ARG A 308 -5.08 1.24 2.87
CA ARG A 308 -4.11 2.32 2.71
C ARG A 308 -4.49 3.59 3.48
N GLU A 309 -5.78 3.91 3.57
CA GLU A 309 -6.27 5.05 4.35
C GLU A 309 -6.06 4.88 5.86
N LYS A 310 -6.04 3.64 6.36
CA LYS A 310 -5.74 3.32 7.76
C LYS A 310 -4.23 3.25 8.07
N LEU A 311 -3.37 3.10 7.06
CA LEU A 311 -1.92 2.98 7.28
C LEU A 311 -1.30 4.32 7.69
N ARG A 312 -0.46 4.27 8.72
CA ARG A 312 0.30 5.43 9.17
C ARG A 312 1.33 5.85 8.12
N ILE A 313 1.43 7.17 7.91
CA ILE A 313 2.42 7.80 7.05
C ILE A 313 3.43 8.52 7.93
N TRP A 314 4.72 8.23 7.74
CA TRP A 314 5.82 8.97 8.35
C TRP A 314 6.53 9.82 7.31
N ARG A 315 6.97 11.01 7.72
CA ARG A 315 7.72 11.95 6.88
C ARG A 315 9.08 12.18 7.50
N ILE A 316 10.13 12.00 6.70
CA ILE A 316 11.50 12.34 7.07
C ILE A 316 11.90 13.56 6.25
N VAL A 317 12.17 14.65 6.95
CA VAL A 317 12.73 15.85 6.34
C VAL A 317 14.24 15.73 6.35
N ILE A 318 14.85 15.88 5.19
CA ILE A 318 16.29 15.94 5.01
C ILE A 318 16.62 17.34 4.51
N GLU A 319 17.34 18.09 5.32
CA GLU A 319 17.72 19.47 5.00
C GLU A 319 18.97 19.50 4.13
N ARG A 320 19.02 20.44 3.21
CA ARG A 320 20.23 20.78 2.50
C ARG A 320 21.18 21.52 3.43
N ARG A 321 22.43 21.09 3.42
CA ARG A 321 23.53 21.77 4.08
C ARG A 321 23.96 22.97 3.23
N LYS A 322 24.07 24.14 3.86
CA LYS A 322 24.61 25.33 3.18
C LYS A 322 26.02 25.05 2.68
N THR A 323 26.33 25.53 1.49
CA THR A 323 27.60 25.30 0.82
C THR A 323 28.38 26.60 0.67
N LEU A 324 29.68 26.48 0.89
CA LEU A 324 30.64 27.55 0.85
C LEU A 324 31.72 27.24 -0.18
N ALA A 325 31.94 28.14 -1.13
CA ALA A 325 33.12 28.14 -1.96
C ALA A 325 34.31 28.64 -1.13
N LEU A 326 35.35 27.83 -0.99
CA LEU A 326 36.57 28.22 -0.28
C LEU A 326 37.69 28.44 -1.31
N ALA A 327 38.27 29.64 -1.26
CA ALA A 327 39.45 30.01 -2.02
C ALA A 327 40.55 30.48 -1.07
N VAL A 328 41.64 29.71 -1.00
CA VAL A 328 42.82 30.04 -0.19
C VAL A 328 43.98 30.28 -1.14
N TYR A 329 44.57 31.46 -1.11
CA TYR A 329 45.72 31.77 -1.93
C TYR A 329 46.76 32.59 -1.17
N MET A 330 48.02 32.43 -1.58
CA MET A 330 49.16 33.11 -1.01
C MET A 330 49.87 33.96 -2.08
N LYS A 331 50.12 35.23 -1.78
CA LYS A 331 50.97 36.13 -2.57
C LYS A 331 52.36 36.18 -1.93
N ALA A 332 53.38 35.67 -2.61
CA ALA A 332 54.76 35.75 -2.17
C ALA A 332 55.65 36.18 -3.34
N ASN A 333 56.43 37.26 -3.14
CA ASN A 333 57.37 37.79 -4.14
C ASN A 333 56.76 37.97 -5.55
N GLY A 334 55.54 38.51 -5.62
CA GLY A 334 54.82 38.75 -6.88
C GLY A 334 54.20 37.51 -7.53
N LYS A 335 54.33 36.33 -6.92
CA LYS A 335 53.71 35.07 -7.40
C LYS A 335 52.53 34.66 -6.52
N ILE A 336 51.57 33.95 -7.13
CA ILE A 336 50.37 33.44 -6.49
C ILE A 336 50.51 31.92 -6.33
N TYR A 337 50.20 31.43 -5.13
CA TYR A 337 50.24 30.02 -4.75
C TYR A 337 48.90 29.62 -4.12
N PHE A 338 48.51 28.36 -4.24
CA PHE A 338 47.32 27.80 -3.60
C PHE A 338 47.79 26.72 -2.60
N PRO A 339 48.01 27.09 -1.32
CA PRO A 339 48.55 26.16 -0.33
C PRO A 339 47.49 25.12 0.10
N GLU A 340 47.66 23.87 -0.34
CA GLU A 340 46.71 22.77 -0.06
C GLU A 340 46.54 22.51 1.44
N ASN A 341 47.63 22.51 2.20
CA ASN A 341 47.59 22.29 3.65
C ASN A 341 46.70 23.31 4.38
N VAL A 342 46.82 24.59 4.02
CA VAL A 342 45.99 25.64 4.63
C VAL A 342 44.55 25.55 4.14
N TYR A 343 44.34 25.19 2.88
CA TYR A 343 43.00 24.91 2.37
C TYR A 343 42.33 23.79 3.17
N ASP A 344 43.02 22.68 3.41
CA ASP A 344 42.50 21.53 4.13
C ASP A 344 42.13 21.88 5.57
N ASP A 345 43.02 22.59 6.29
CA ASP A 345 42.76 23.06 7.66
C ASP A 345 41.53 23.97 7.74
N VAL A 346 41.41 24.97 6.85
CA VAL A 346 40.25 25.87 6.83
C VAL A 346 38.98 25.13 6.39
N SER A 347 39.11 24.22 5.44
CA SER A 347 38.00 23.40 4.96
C SER A 347 37.43 22.52 6.07
N GLU A 348 38.29 21.92 6.89
CA GLU A 348 37.88 21.14 8.06
C GLU A 348 37.11 22.01 9.07
N ILE A 349 37.65 23.18 9.45
CA ILE A 349 36.97 24.11 10.36
C ILE A 349 35.58 24.49 9.85
N VAL A 350 35.45 24.80 8.56
CA VAL A 350 34.16 25.16 7.95
C VAL A 350 33.18 23.97 7.93
N ARG A 351 33.69 22.74 7.68
CA ARG A 351 32.90 21.51 7.77
C ARG A 351 32.49 21.17 9.20
N GLU A 352 33.29 21.47 10.22
CA GLU A 352 32.86 21.30 11.61
C GLU A 352 31.71 22.25 11.98
N LYS A 353 31.65 23.42 11.34
CA LYS A 353 30.57 24.40 11.53
C LYS A 353 29.27 24.09 10.79
N GLY A 354 29.19 22.96 10.09
CA GLY A 354 27.96 22.57 9.42
C GLY A 354 27.79 23.12 8.00
N TYR A 355 28.87 23.56 7.33
CA TYR A 355 28.85 23.92 5.90
C TYR A 355 29.54 22.88 5.02
N ASP A 356 29.08 22.70 3.79
CA ASP A 356 29.85 22.01 2.77
C ASP A 356 30.86 22.96 2.14
N VAL A 357 31.98 22.42 1.67
CA VAL A 357 33.09 23.21 1.14
C VAL A 357 33.44 22.76 -0.26
N VAL A 358 33.39 23.70 -1.21
CA VAL A 358 33.80 23.51 -2.59
C VAL A 358 35.06 24.34 -2.84
N LYS A 359 36.14 23.68 -3.26
CA LYS A 359 37.39 24.37 -3.60
C LYS A 359 37.20 25.25 -4.84
N LYS A 360 37.68 26.50 -4.77
CA LYS A 360 37.77 27.40 -5.92
C LYS A 360 39.15 28.04 -5.96
N ASN A 361 39.71 28.19 -7.15
CA ASN A 361 41.00 28.86 -7.36
C ASN A 361 40.74 30.33 -7.71
N ILE A 362 40.31 31.13 -6.72
CA ILE A 362 40.03 32.56 -6.87
C ILE A 362 41.11 33.33 -6.09
N HIS A 363 41.73 34.33 -6.73
CA HIS A 363 42.79 35.13 -6.12
C HIS A 363 42.57 36.66 -6.23
N GLU A 364 41.42 37.07 -6.76
CA GLU A 364 41.01 38.47 -6.90
C GLU A 364 39.67 38.70 -6.20
N ASN A 365 39.30 39.97 -6.01
CA ASN A 365 37.99 40.30 -5.49
C ASN A 365 36.93 39.81 -6.50
N PRO A 366 35.93 39.02 -6.06
CA PRO A 366 34.93 38.47 -6.93
C PRO A 366 34.01 39.59 -7.48
N GLY A 367 33.80 39.60 -8.80
CA GLY A 367 32.77 40.42 -9.43
C GLY A 367 31.37 39.79 -9.28
N GLN A 368 30.32 40.57 -9.61
CA GLN A 368 28.92 40.12 -9.51
C GLN A 368 28.61 38.90 -10.38
N ASP A 369 29.24 38.78 -11.56
CA ASP A 369 29.03 37.63 -12.46
C ASP A 369 29.52 36.31 -11.84
N LEU A 370 30.65 36.36 -11.11
CA LEU A 370 31.18 35.19 -10.41
C LEU A 370 30.28 34.79 -9.25
N LEU A 371 29.81 35.77 -8.45
CA LEU A 371 28.90 35.52 -7.34
C LEU A 371 27.57 34.92 -7.84
N SER A 372 26.98 35.50 -8.90
CA SER A 372 25.77 34.98 -9.54
C SER A 372 25.98 33.56 -10.10
N SER A 373 27.14 33.27 -10.68
CA SER A 373 27.51 31.93 -11.15
C SER A 373 27.62 30.92 -10.00
N LEU A 374 28.19 31.32 -8.85
CA LEU A 374 28.23 30.47 -7.65
C LEU A 374 26.82 30.24 -7.08
N ALA A 375 25.98 31.27 -7.01
CA ALA A 375 24.60 31.17 -6.57
C ALA A 375 23.79 30.19 -7.44
N SER A 376 23.96 30.24 -8.76
CA SER A 376 23.32 29.28 -9.70
C SER A 376 23.80 27.83 -9.56
N GLN A 377 25.00 27.61 -8.99
CA GLN A 377 25.49 26.30 -8.58
C GLN A 377 24.96 25.88 -7.19
N GLY A 378 24.16 26.74 -6.55
CA GLY A 378 23.67 26.55 -5.19
C GLY A 378 24.76 26.64 -4.14
N ILE A 379 25.80 27.44 -4.39
CA ILE A 379 26.76 27.84 -3.36
C ILE A 379 26.25 29.16 -2.81
N GLU A 380 26.08 29.27 -1.50
CA GLU A 380 25.48 30.44 -0.83
C GLU A 380 26.52 31.46 -0.36
N TYR A 381 27.77 31.01 -0.18
CA TYR A 381 28.84 31.86 0.30
C TYR A 381 30.16 31.61 -0.43
N LEU A 382 30.97 32.66 -0.56
CA LEU A 382 32.38 32.56 -0.96
C LEU A 382 33.26 33.07 0.18
N LEU A 383 34.12 32.21 0.71
CA LEU A 383 35.18 32.58 1.65
C LEU A 383 36.50 32.70 0.92
N LEU A 384 37.04 33.91 0.90
CA LEU A 384 38.34 34.23 0.32
C LEU A 384 39.35 34.43 1.45
N VAL A 385 40.37 33.59 1.49
CA VAL A 385 41.51 33.69 2.41
C VAL A 385 42.74 34.08 1.60
N GLU A 386 43.15 35.32 1.78
CA GLU A 386 44.39 35.86 1.21
C GLU A 386 45.49 35.81 2.26
N ILE A 387 46.62 35.19 1.92
CA ILE A 387 47.84 35.23 2.70
C ILE A 387 48.86 36.02 1.89
N LYS A 388 49.59 36.96 2.48
CA LYS A 388 50.72 37.59 1.81
C LYS A 388 51.96 37.46 2.66
N VAL A 389 53.03 37.03 2.01
CA VAL A 389 54.34 36.87 2.62
C VAL A 389 55.29 37.85 1.94
N SER A 390 55.98 38.66 2.74
CA SER A 390 57.06 39.52 2.28
C SER A 390 58.34 39.19 3.04
N LEU A 391 59.44 39.17 2.30
CA LEU A 391 60.78 39.10 2.85
C LEU A 391 61.35 40.52 2.85
N GLU A 392 61.80 40.97 4.01
CA GLU A 392 62.53 42.22 4.16
C GLU A 392 63.94 41.87 4.63
N TYR A 393 64.95 42.36 3.91
CA TYR A 393 66.34 42.28 4.36
C TYR A 393 66.61 43.46 5.28
N ASP A 394 67.19 43.18 6.45
CA ASP A 394 67.60 44.18 7.41
C ASP A 394 69.12 44.36 7.32
N ASP A 395 69.55 45.45 6.65
CA ASP A 395 70.95 45.79 6.42
C ASP A 395 71.73 45.99 7.74
N TYR A 396 71.06 46.38 8.83
CA TYR A 396 71.72 46.69 10.10
C TYR A 396 72.10 45.42 10.86
N TRP A 397 71.28 44.37 10.75
CA TRP A 397 71.49 43.08 11.43
C TRP A 397 71.99 41.97 10.51
N ASP A 398 72.09 42.21 9.19
CA ASP A 398 72.44 41.22 8.16
C ASP A 398 71.54 39.96 8.22
N VAL A 399 70.23 40.17 8.34
CA VAL A 399 69.24 39.09 8.42
C VAL A 399 68.05 39.33 7.50
N TYR A 400 67.44 38.24 7.05
CA TYR A 400 66.14 38.27 6.37
C TYR A 400 65.02 38.06 7.38
N THR A 401 64.09 39.01 7.44
CA THR A 401 62.85 38.88 8.21
C THR A 401 61.71 38.52 7.29
N ALA A 402 61.00 37.42 7.58
CA ALA A 402 59.75 37.07 6.92
C ALA A 402 58.56 37.66 7.69
N LYS A 403 57.73 38.43 7.01
CA LYS A 403 56.44 38.92 7.54
C LYS A 403 55.31 38.26 6.78
N ALA A 404 54.29 37.80 7.50
CA ALA A 404 53.07 37.26 6.93
C ALA A 404 51.87 38.06 7.42
N TRP A 405 50.92 38.33 6.53
CA TRP A 405 49.60 38.82 6.90
C TRP A 405 48.51 38.02 6.20
N GLY A 406 47.35 37.95 6.86
CA GLY A 406 46.17 37.24 6.36
C GLY A 406 44.97 38.18 6.28
N LYS A 407 44.13 38.01 5.26
CA LYS A 407 42.84 38.66 5.11
C LYS A 407 41.79 37.60 4.80
N VAL A 408 40.71 37.59 5.58
CA VAL A 408 39.57 36.70 5.38
C VAL A 408 38.36 37.54 5.00
N VAL A 409 37.72 37.22 3.88
CA VAL A 409 36.52 37.93 3.41
C VAL A 409 35.44 36.92 3.07
N LEU A 410 34.24 37.12 3.61
CA LEU A 410 33.06 36.33 3.29
C LEU A 410 32.13 37.16 2.40
N TYR A 411 31.76 36.59 1.26
CA TYR A 411 30.76 37.15 0.35
C TYR A 411 29.50 36.28 0.41
N SER A 412 28.34 36.92 0.43
CA SER A 412 27.09 36.27 0.02
C SER A 412 27.08 36.25 -1.49
N THR A 413 26.79 35.09 -2.07
CA THR A 413 26.71 34.90 -3.52
C THR A 413 25.35 35.26 -4.08
#